data_AF-A0A351USC0-F1
#
_entry.id   AF-A0A351USC0-F1
#
_cell.length_a   1.000
_cell.length_b   1.000
_cell.length_c   1.000
_cell.angle_alpha   90.00
_cell.angle_beta   90.00
_cell.angle_gamma   90.00
#
_symmetry.space_group_name_H-M   'P 1'
#
loop_
_entity.id
_entity.type
_entity.pdbx_description
1 polymer ?
#
loop_
_entity_poly.entity_id
_entity_poly.type
_entity_poly.pdbx_seq_one_letter_code
_entity_poly.pdbx_strand_id
1 'polypeptide(L)'
;LRELENRILFAEITPKGQILTCIADHFANRLPCENWMIRDKTHEMYLIHQAGRPWFLLHGEKIEEEKIRQYSGKEKEMERLWKGFCTSIAIQDRTNPILQRQNLALHYRRDMTEFST
;
A
#
# COMPACT_ATOMS: atom_id res chain seq x y z
N LEU A 1 1.81 4.08 -1.30
CA LEU A 1 1.27 3.55 -2.57
C LEU A 1 2.46 3.23 -3.46
N ARG A 2 2.34 2.20 -4.28
CA ARG A 2 3.39 1.65 -5.14
C ARG A 2 3.07 1.97 -6.60
N GLU A 3 4.03 2.43 -7.38
CA GLU A 3 3.78 2.82 -8.77
C GLU A 3 3.62 1.60 -9.69
N LEU A 4 2.53 1.55 -10.44
CA LEU A 4 2.31 0.58 -11.52
C LEU A 4 2.93 1.07 -12.85
N GLU A 5 3.15 0.18 -13.81
CA GLU A 5 3.72 0.53 -15.13
C GLU A 5 2.90 1.59 -15.88
N ASN A 6 1.59 1.65 -15.64
CA ASN A 6 0.68 2.65 -16.21
C ASN A 6 0.63 3.98 -15.42
N ARG A 7 1.58 4.21 -14.48
CA ARG A 7 1.69 5.40 -13.63
C ARG A 7 0.54 5.62 -12.64
N ILE A 8 -0.22 4.57 -12.34
CA ILE A 8 -1.20 4.60 -11.24
C ILE A 8 -0.50 4.18 -9.95
N LEU A 9 -0.73 4.93 -8.88
CA LEU A 9 -0.28 4.58 -7.55
C LEU A 9 -1.25 3.60 -6.89
N PHE A 10 -0.78 2.41 -6.55
CA PHE A 10 -1.61 1.32 -6.05
C PHE A 10 -1.27 0.91 -4.60
N ALA A 11 -2.26 0.51 -3.80
CA ALA A 11 -2.04 -0.18 -2.54
C ALA A 11 -3.11 -1.25 -2.28
N GLU A 12 -2.71 -2.27 -1.55
CA GLU A 12 -3.62 -3.25 -0.97
C GLU A 12 -3.59 -3.14 0.55
N ILE A 13 -4.77 -3.22 1.16
CA ILE A 13 -4.94 -3.27 2.60
C ILE A 13 -5.85 -4.43 2.99
N THR A 14 -5.63 -4.98 4.19
CA THR A 14 -6.45 -6.04 4.77
C THR A 14 -7.09 -5.59 6.10
N PRO A 15 -7.99 -4.58 6.08
CA PRO A 15 -8.57 -4.04 7.29
C PRO A 15 -9.63 -4.98 7.88
N LYS A 16 -9.82 -4.93 9.20
CA LYS A 16 -10.89 -5.70 9.87
C LYS A 16 -12.29 -5.14 9.63
N GLY A 17 -12.39 -3.88 9.21
CA GLY A 17 -13.66 -3.20 8.94
C GLY A 17 -13.56 -2.37 7.67
N GLN A 18 -14.70 -1.86 7.21
CA GLN A 18 -14.82 -1.08 5.98
C GLN A 18 -14.36 0.36 6.21
N ILE A 19 -13.06 0.61 6.03
CA ILE A 19 -12.44 1.91 6.35
C ILE A 19 -12.14 2.80 5.14
N LEU A 20 -12.40 2.34 3.91
CA LEU A 20 -11.98 3.05 2.69
C LEU A 20 -12.54 4.49 2.65
N THR A 21 -13.80 4.69 3.01
CA THR A 21 -14.42 6.02 3.12
C THR A 21 -13.76 6.90 4.18
N CYS A 22 -13.36 6.32 5.30
CA CYS A 22 -12.73 7.05 6.41
C CYS A 22 -11.35 7.62 6.04
N ILE A 23 -10.63 6.95 5.13
CA ILE A 23 -9.30 7.37 4.69
C ILE A 23 -9.33 8.14 3.36
N ALA A 24 -10.46 8.17 2.65
CA ALA A 24 -10.52 8.66 1.28
C ALA A 24 -10.11 10.12 1.14
N ASP A 25 -10.68 11.01 1.96
CA ASP A 25 -10.35 12.43 1.93
C ASP A 25 -8.90 12.70 2.34
N HIS A 26 -8.33 11.87 3.22
CA HIS A 26 -6.92 11.99 3.60
C HIS A 26 -6.00 11.81 2.38
N PHE A 27 -6.25 10.77 1.57
CA PHE A 27 -5.44 10.50 0.38
C PHE A 27 -5.72 11.50 -0.74
N ALA A 28 -6.99 11.87 -0.98
CA ALA A 28 -7.34 12.85 -2.00
C ALA A 28 -6.69 14.22 -1.74
N ASN A 29 -6.67 14.67 -0.49
CA ASN A 29 -6.05 15.95 -0.13
C ASN A 29 -4.51 15.94 -0.25
N ARG A 30 -3.86 14.81 0.02
CA ARG A 30 -2.39 14.70 -0.06
C ARG A 30 -1.85 14.40 -1.44
N LEU A 31 -2.64 13.72 -2.27
CA LEU A 31 -2.26 13.30 -3.62
C LEU A 31 -3.31 13.78 -4.64
N PRO A 32 -3.64 15.08 -4.70
CA PRO A 32 -4.72 15.58 -5.55
C PRO A 32 -4.39 15.50 -7.04
N CYS A 33 -3.10 15.52 -7.40
CA CYS A 33 -2.64 15.49 -8.79
C CYS A 33 -2.29 14.08 -9.29
N GLU A 34 -2.45 13.05 -8.46
CA GLU A 34 -2.05 11.69 -8.79
C GLU A 34 -3.25 10.80 -9.08
N ASN A 35 -3.07 9.85 -9.99
CA ASN A 35 -4.01 8.76 -10.17
C ASN A 35 -3.67 7.67 -9.16
N TRP A 36 -4.62 7.32 -8.29
CA TRP A 36 -4.37 6.31 -7.28
C TRP A 36 -5.56 5.39 -7.01
N MET A 37 -5.26 4.19 -6.54
CA MET A 37 -6.22 3.15 -6.24
C MET A 37 -5.81 2.40 -4.97
N ILE A 38 -6.76 2.20 -4.05
CA ILE A 38 -6.57 1.42 -2.83
C ILE A 38 -7.59 0.29 -2.83
N ARG A 39 -7.10 -0.96 -2.78
CA ARG A 39 -7.91 -2.17 -2.69
C ARG A 39 -8.04 -2.62 -1.24
N ASP A 40 -9.26 -2.79 -0.78
CA ASP A 40 -9.59 -3.54 0.43
C ASP A 40 -9.79 -5.02 0.07
N LYS A 41 -8.81 -5.86 0.43
CA LYS A 41 -8.85 -7.31 0.15
C LYS A 41 -9.88 -8.05 0.99
N THR A 42 -10.26 -7.53 2.15
CA THR A 42 -11.20 -8.19 3.07
C THR A 42 -12.63 -8.06 2.58
N HIS A 43 -12.98 -6.93 1.98
CA HIS A 43 -14.34 -6.62 1.55
C HIS A 43 -14.50 -6.53 0.02
N GLU A 44 -13.44 -6.79 -0.73
CA GLU A 44 -13.39 -6.69 -2.20
C GLU A 44 -13.91 -5.33 -2.73
N MET A 45 -13.41 -4.25 -2.12
CA MET A 45 -13.74 -2.87 -2.47
C MET A 45 -12.54 -2.12 -3.01
N TYR A 46 -12.79 -1.15 -3.88
CA TYR A 46 -11.77 -0.28 -4.43
C TYR A 46 -12.13 1.17 -4.17
N LEU A 47 -11.16 1.93 -3.65
CA LEU A 47 -11.21 3.37 -3.60
C LEU A 47 -10.33 3.93 -4.72
N ILE A 48 -10.93 4.70 -5.61
CA ILE A 48 -10.26 5.20 -6.83
C ILE A 48 -10.30 6.72 -6.85
N HIS A 49 -9.20 7.31 -7.27
CA HIS A 49 -9.06 8.74 -7.50
C HIS A 49 -8.33 8.99 -8.80
N GLN A 50 -8.90 9.88 -9.60
CA GLN A 50 -8.27 10.41 -10.80
C GLN A 50 -7.70 11.78 -10.49
N ALA A 51 -6.55 12.10 -11.06
CA ALA A 51 -5.89 13.39 -10.86
C ALA A 51 -6.86 14.56 -11.11
N GLY A 52 -6.97 15.44 -10.11
CA GLY A 52 -7.84 16.62 -10.14
C GLY A 52 -9.34 16.32 -10.04
N ARG A 53 -9.75 15.10 -9.67
CA ARG A 53 -11.15 14.70 -9.55
C ARG A 53 -11.47 14.14 -8.17
N PRO A 54 -12.74 14.17 -7.73
CA PRO A 54 -13.16 13.48 -6.53
C PRO A 54 -12.88 11.97 -6.60
N TRP A 55 -12.72 11.36 -5.43
CA TRP A 55 -12.63 9.91 -5.32
C TRP A 55 -14.01 9.25 -5.45
N PHE A 56 -14.04 7.97 -5.79
CA PHE A 56 -15.24 7.14 -5.79
C PHE A 56 -14.93 5.71 -5.33
N LEU A 57 -15.98 4.97 -4.96
CA LEU A 57 -15.89 3.57 -4.53
C LEU A 57 -16.47 2.64 -5.58
N LEU A 58 -15.80 1.51 -5.78
CA LEU A 58 -16.33 0.37 -6.53
C LEU A 58 -16.42 -0.85 -5.60
N HIS A 59 -17.51 -1.61 -5.74
CA HIS A 59 -17.75 -2.83 -5.00
C HIS A 59 -18.07 -3.96 -5.98
N GLY A 60 -17.47 -5.14 -5.79
CA GLY A 60 -17.82 -6.35 -6.54
C GLY A 60 -17.32 -6.40 -7.99
N GLU A 61 -16.55 -5.42 -8.47
CA GLU A 61 -15.90 -5.49 -9.77
C GLU A 61 -14.57 -6.25 -9.68
N LYS A 62 -14.41 -7.28 -10.51
CA LYS A 62 -13.12 -7.93 -10.73
C LYS A 62 -12.30 -7.09 -11.70
N ILE A 63 -11.48 -6.19 -11.16
CA ILE A 63 -10.42 -5.56 -11.95
C ILE A 63 -9.43 -6.65 -12.37
N GLU A 64 -8.94 -6.60 -13.61
CA GLU A 64 -7.93 -7.53 -14.12
C GLU A 64 -6.69 -7.53 -13.22
N GLU A 65 -6.51 -8.59 -12.41
CA GLU A 65 -5.40 -8.68 -11.46
C GLU A 65 -4.03 -8.62 -12.15
N GLU A 66 -3.91 -9.11 -13.39
CA GLU A 66 -2.70 -9.04 -14.21
C GLU A 66 -2.17 -7.60 -14.32
N LYS A 67 -3.07 -6.62 -14.50
CA LYS A 67 -2.70 -5.21 -14.67
C LYS A 67 -2.31 -4.54 -13.35
N ILE A 68 -2.82 -5.03 -12.23
CA ILE A 68 -2.60 -4.48 -10.90
C ILE A 68 -1.30 -5.01 -10.25
N ARG A 69 -0.72 -6.09 -10.81
CA ARG A 69 0.53 -6.70 -10.31
C ARG A 69 1.79 -6.23 -11.04
N GLN A 70 1.66 -5.38 -12.04
CA GLN A 70 2.79 -4.87 -12.84
C GLN A 70 3.33 -3.57 -12.25
N TYR A 71 4.19 -3.70 -11.23
CA TYR A 71 4.90 -2.56 -10.65
C TYR A 71 5.99 -2.03 -11.58
N SER A 72 6.14 -0.70 -11.60
CA SER A 72 7.13 -0.01 -12.42
C SER A 72 8.56 -0.44 -12.04
N GLY A 73 9.50 -0.33 -12.99
CA GLY A 73 10.92 -0.61 -12.70
C GLY A 73 11.48 0.29 -11.59
N LYS A 74 11.04 1.56 -11.54
CA LYS A 74 11.42 2.51 -10.50
C LYS A 74 10.89 2.10 -9.13
N GLU A 75 9.64 1.64 -9.05
CA GLU A 75 9.05 1.13 -7.81
C GLU A 75 9.84 -0.06 -7.25
N LYS A 76 10.25 -1.00 -8.12
CA LYS A 76 11.08 -2.15 -7.71
C LYS A 76 12.44 -1.72 -7.18
N GLU A 77 13.04 -0.71 -7.80
CA GLU A 77 14.30 -0.13 -7.31
C GLU A 77 14.12 0.55 -5.94
N MET A 78 13.05 1.33 -5.77
CA MET A 78 12.70 1.95 -4.50
C MET A 78 12.47 0.91 -3.40
N GLU A 79 11.75 -0.17 -3.69
CA GLU A 79 11.58 -1.30 -2.75
C GLU A 79 12.94 -1.89 -2.33
N ARG A 80 13.84 -2.11 -3.28
CA ARG A 80 15.18 -2.66 -2.99
C ARG A 80 15.96 -1.74 -2.04
N LEU A 81 15.95 -0.44 -2.32
CA LEU A 81 16.63 0.57 -1.50
C LEU A 81 16.01 0.65 -0.11
N TRP A 82 14.68 0.58 -0.02
CA TRP A 82 13.95 0.60 1.25
C TRP A 82 14.28 -0.60 2.12
N LYS A 83 14.25 -1.83 1.57
CA LYS A 83 14.68 -3.05 2.26
C LYS A 83 16.15 -2.95 2.71
N GLY A 84 17.01 -2.40 1.85
CA GLY A 84 18.41 -2.12 2.16
C GLY A 84 18.58 -1.16 3.33
N PHE A 85 17.81 -0.07 3.36
CA PHE A 85 17.80 0.91 4.45
C PHE A 85 17.37 0.28 5.78
N CYS A 86 16.26 -0.45 5.82
CA CYS A 86 15.78 -1.11 7.04
C CYS A 86 16.80 -2.11 7.59
N THR A 87 17.55 -2.77 6.72
CA THR A 87 18.60 -3.72 7.12
C THR A 87 19.87 -3.01 7.59
N SER A 88 20.28 -1.93 6.91
CA SER A 88 21.57 -1.26 7.17
C SER A 88 21.57 -0.45 8.46
N ILE A 89 20.44 0.14 8.84
CA ILE A 89 20.31 0.89 10.10
C ILE A 89 20.10 -0.03 11.31
N ALA A 90 19.77 -1.30 11.09
CA ALA A 90 19.47 -2.24 12.16
C ALA A 90 20.75 -2.64 12.90
N ILE A 91 20.84 -2.26 14.18
CA ILE A 91 21.89 -2.72 15.07
C ILE A 91 21.52 -4.12 15.54
N GLN A 92 22.24 -5.13 15.04
CA GLN A 92 21.93 -6.55 15.28
C GLN A 92 21.77 -6.87 16.77
N ASP A 93 22.69 -6.39 17.60
CA ASP A 93 22.69 -6.60 19.06
C ASP A 93 21.48 -5.98 19.78
N ARG A 94 20.79 -5.01 19.16
CA ARG A 94 19.58 -4.37 19.70
C ARG A 94 18.29 -4.95 19.12
N THR A 95 18.38 -5.99 18.30
CA THR A 95 17.22 -6.59 17.66
C THR A 95 16.38 -7.32 18.70
N ASN A 96 15.18 -6.80 18.96
CA ASN A 96 14.22 -7.42 19.87
C ASN A 96 12.87 -7.66 19.13
N PRO A 97 12.64 -8.87 18.61
CA PRO A 97 11.42 -9.19 17.88
C PRO A 97 10.15 -9.07 18.73
N ILE A 98 10.23 -9.33 20.05
CA ILE A 98 9.08 -9.25 20.96
C ILE A 98 8.62 -7.79 21.08
N LEU A 99 9.55 -6.88 21.35
CA LEU A 99 9.26 -5.44 21.43
C LEU A 99 8.81 -4.89 20.07
N GLN A 100 9.45 -5.31 18.98
CA GLN A 100 9.07 -4.88 17.63
C GLN A 100 7.60 -5.27 17.30
N ARG A 101 7.11 -6.41 17.79
CA ARG A 101 5.71 -6.84 17.59
C ARG A 101 4.70 -5.95 18.30
N GLN A 102 5.10 -5.27 19.37
CA GLN A 102 4.25 -4.30 20.07
C GLN A 102 4.12 -2.98 19.30
N ASN A 103 5.17 -2.58 18.57
CA ASN A 103 5.18 -1.36 17.75
C ASN A 103 4.61 -1.57 16.34
N LEU A 104 4.77 -2.78 15.79
CA LEU A 104 4.30 -3.16 14.46
C LEU A 104 3.52 -4.46 14.56
N ALA A 105 2.21 -4.33 14.77
CA ALA A 105 1.31 -5.47 14.95
C ALA A 105 1.37 -6.43 13.74
N LEU A 106 1.40 -7.73 14.02
CA LEU A 106 1.63 -8.78 13.03
C LEU A 106 0.61 -8.77 11.88
N HIS A 107 -0.63 -8.34 12.11
CA HIS A 107 -1.64 -8.34 11.06
C HIS A 107 -1.36 -7.31 9.97
N TYR A 108 -0.73 -6.18 10.29
CA TYR A 108 -0.32 -5.17 9.31
C TYR A 108 0.91 -5.59 8.51
N ARG A 109 1.82 -6.38 9.11
CA ARG A 109 3.08 -6.79 8.46
C ARG A 109 2.88 -7.54 7.15
N ARG A 110 1.71 -8.17 6.96
CA ARG A 110 1.36 -8.87 5.71
C ARG A 110 1.31 -7.95 4.49
N ASP A 111 1.00 -6.67 4.70
CA ASP A 111 0.90 -5.67 3.64
C ASP A 111 2.08 -4.67 3.68
N MET A 112 3.14 -4.96 4.45
CA MET A 112 4.33 -4.08 4.62
C MET A 112 5.52 -4.57 3.80
N THR A 113 6.16 -3.65 3.08
CA THR A 113 7.28 -3.94 2.16
C THR A 113 8.51 -4.52 2.84
N GLU A 114 8.81 -4.12 4.09
CA GLU A 114 9.98 -4.60 4.84
C GLU A 114 9.84 -6.08 5.23
N PHE A 115 8.61 -6.59 5.30
CA PHE A 115 8.31 -7.95 5.72
C PHE A 115 7.87 -8.86 4.56
N SER A 116 7.67 -8.32 3.36
CA SER A 116 7.42 -9.10 2.15
C SER A 116 8.72 -9.73 1.63
N THR A 117 8.72 -11.06 1.48
CA THR A 117 9.83 -11.88 0.96
C THR A 117 10.23 -11.46 -0.46
#